data_AF-A0A8T0SP92-F1
#
_entry.id   AF-A0A8T0SP92-F1
#
_cell.length_a   1.000
_cell.length_b   1.000
_cell.length_c   1.000
_cell.angle_alpha   90.00
_cell.angle_beta   90.00
_cell.angle_gamma   90.00
#
_symmetry.space_group_name_H-M   'P 1'
#
loop_
_entity.id
_entity.type
_entity.pdbx_description
1 polymer ?
#
loop_
_entity_poly.entity_id
_entity_poly.type
_entity_poly.pdbx_seq_one_letter_code
_entity_poly.pdbx_strand_id
1 'polypeptide(L)'
;MPLLLRGASLLRIYHCGLRGANFSSRKPVLTNLNFTRDGMRATYSRRAVSKKTDIKNDEKSVVEEEDAAGSDLEMERVRSDPSQLQLMTVKELRELTRRMGVSGKGTKKDLVSALMDSLGVEVNGKGGKSSSELVSLSEESLKRKSDASVVVEQKLESSEVISETPSKKRSRTKQKSIKATTLEENSVSNVKINKTSVQKETLVVKGAVPKAGLSHNDNSEPWTVLVHKKPQAGWIPYNPKTMRPPPLTKDTRALKILSWNVNGLKALLKSRGFSVQQLAEREDFDVLCLQETKMQEKDVEVIKDTLLDGYTNSFWTCSVSKLGYSGTAIISRVKPLSIKYGLGVPDHDTEGRVVTVEFDDFYLLTAYVPNSGDGLRRLTYRVTEWDPSLGNYMKELEKSKPVILTGDLNCAHQEIDIHDPAGNRRSAGFTNEERESFETNFLSKGFVDTFRKQHPNVVAYSYWGYRHNGRKTNKGWRLDYFLVSESIAEKVHDSYILPDISASDHSPLGLVLKL
;
A
#
# COMPACT_ATOMS: atom_id res chain seq x y z
N MET A 1 -52.43 -24.89 20.51
CA MET A 1 -51.13 -25.53 20.25
C MET A 1 -51.06 -25.93 18.78
N PRO A 2 -49.98 -25.61 18.05
CA PRO A 2 -49.80 -25.99 16.65
C PRO A 2 -48.80 -27.15 16.46
N LEU A 3 -49.00 -27.94 15.40
CA LEU A 3 -48.07 -28.88 14.77
C LEU A 3 -48.55 -29.08 13.31
N LEU A 4 -47.72 -29.32 12.29
CA LEU A 4 -46.30 -28.99 12.06
C LEU A 4 -46.06 -29.03 10.53
N LEU A 5 -44.94 -28.48 10.06
CA LEU A 5 -44.52 -28.36 8.65
C LEU A 5 -44.75 -29.62 7.76
N ARG A 6 -44.98 -29.38 6.46
CA ARG A 6 -43.99 -29.67 5.40
C ARG A 6 -44.34 -28.98 4.08
N GLY A 7 -43.33 -28.34 3.47
CA GLY A 7 -43.46 -27.67 2.17
C GLY A 7 -43.13 -28.58 1.00
N ALA A 8 -43.61 -28.22 -0.19
CA ALA A 8 -43.24 -28.83 -1.46
C ALA A 8 -42.44 -27.82 -2.30
N SER A 9 -41.28 -28.24 -2.80
CA SER A 9 -40.49 -27.53 -3.81
C SER A 9 -40.51 -28.35 -5.09
N LEU A 10 -40.80 -27.72 -6.23
CA LEU A 10 -40.73 -28.37 -7.54
C LEU A 10 -40.32 -27.37 -8.63
N LEU A 11 -39.12 -27.61 -9.17
CA LEU A 11 -38.59 -27.31 -10.50
C LEU A 11 -39.27 -26.19 -11.32
N ARG A 12 -38.47 -25.18 -11.69
CA ARG A 12 -38.64 -24.48 -12.98
C ARG A 12 -37.55 -24.89 -13.97
N ILE A 13 -37.99 -25.34 -15.13
CA ILE A 13 -37.18 -25.80 -16.25
C ILE A 13 -36.74 -24.58 -17.06
N TYR A 14 -35.42 -24.43 -17.30
CA TYR A 14 -34.92 -23.48 -18.30
C TYR A 14 -35.00 -24.12 -19.69
N HIS A 15 -35.70 -23.46 -20.62
CA HIS A 15 -35.85 -23.93 -21.99
C HIS A 15 -34.62 -23.56 -22.83
N CYS A 16 -34.04 -24.55 -23.52
CA CYS A 16 -32.99 -24.35 -24.49
C CYS A 16 -33.60 -23.97 -25.85
N GLY A 17 -33.14 -22.87 -26.45
CA GLY A 17 -33.63 -22.35 -27.73
C GLY A 17 -32.52 -22.27 -28.78
N LEU A 18 -32.10 -23.41 -29.33
CA LEU A 18 -31.22 -23.44 -30.51
C LEU A 18 -32.02 -23.14 -31.79
N ARG A 19 -31.61 -22.11 -32.53
CA ARG A 19 -31.83 -22.03 -33.99
C ARG A 19 -30.55 -21.56 -34.66
N GLY A 20 -29.96 -22.44 -35.48
CA GLY A 20 -28.87 -22.07 -36.37
C GLY A 20 -29.40 -21.40 -37.64
N ALA A 21 -28.67 -20.42 -38.15
CA ALA A 21 -28.79 -19.94 -39.51
C ALA A 21 -27.38 -19.63 -40.04
N ASN A 22 -26.93 -20.40 -41.03
CA ASN A 22 -25.69 -20.10 -41.76
C ASN A 22 -25.86 -18.80 -42.53
N PHE A 23 -24.93 -17.85 -42.41
CA PHE A 23 -24.72 -16.86 -43.48
C PHE A 23 -23.25 -16.54 -43.73
N SER A 24 -22.96 -16.37 -45.01
CA SER A 24 -21.63 -16.32 -45.62
C SER A 24 -20.83 -15.05 -45.30
N SER A 25 -19.51 -15.19 -45.33
CA SER A 25 -18.52 -14.13 -45.25
C SER A 25 -18.77 -12.98 -46.25
N ARG A 26 -18.87 -11.75 -45.77
CA ARG A 26 -18.56 -10.52 -46.53
C ARG A 26 -17.81 -9.51 -45.66
N LYS A 27 -16.76 -8.91 -46.22
CA LYS A 27 -15.97 -7.83 -45.59
C LYS A 27 -16.82 -6.56 -45.47
N PRO A 28 -16.71 -5.77 -44.39
CA PRO A 28 -17.17 -4.40 -44.40
C PRO A 28 -16.20 -3.52 -45.22
N VAL A 29 -16.77 -2.70 -46.10
CA VAL A 29 -16.05 -1.72 -46.92
C VAL A 29 -15.86 -0.42 -46.13
N LEU A 30 -14.69 0.19 -46.23
CA LEU A 30 -14.41 1.54 -45.72
C LEU A 30 -15.25 2.58 -46.48
N THR A 31 -16.17 3.27 -45.78
CA THR A 31 -16.78 4.50 -46.27
C THR A 31 -16.08 5.71 -45.66
N ASN A 32 -15.28 6.40 -46.46
CA ASN A 32 -14.72 7.72 -46.12
C ASN A 32 -15.84 8.75 -46.02
N LEU A 33 -15.84 9.56 -44.95
CA LEU A 33 -16.54 10.83 -44.90
C LEU A 33 -15.51 11.95 -44.70
N ASN A 34 -15.23 12.65 -45.81
CA ASN A 34 -14.45 13.88 -45.78
C ASN A 34 -15.30 14.99 -45.17
N PHE A 35 -14.76 15.70 -44.17
CA PHE A 35 -15.21 17.05 -43.83
C PHE A 35 -14.04 18.02 -43.98
N THR A 36 -14.23 19.03 -44.83
CA THR A 36 -13.22 20.00 -45.21
C THR A 36 -12.98 21.06 -44.14
N ARG A 37 -11.74 21.56 -44.09
CA ARG A 37 -11.30 22.64 -43.19
C ARG A 37 -11.86 24.00 -43.61
N ASP A 38 -12.36 24.72 -42.62
CA ASP A 38 -12.08 26.15 -42.39
C ASP A 38 -12.23 26.42 -40.87
N GLY A 39 -11.56 27.39 -40.25
CA GLY A 39 -10.64 28.35 -40.86
C GLY A 39 -10.35 29.61 -40.03
N MET A 40 -10.35 29.57 -38.68
CA MET A 40 -9.98 30.75 -37.88
C MET A 40 -9.09 30.43 -36.68
N ARG A 41 -8.06 31.29 -36.50
CA ARG A 41 -6.94 31.14 -35.56
C ARG A 41 -6.80 32.44 -34.79
N ALA A 42 -7.16 32.46 -33.51
CA ALA A 42 -7.02 33.63 -32.64
C ALA A 42 -5.90 33.41 -31.61
N THR A 43 -4.81 34.14 -31.75
CA THR A 43 -3.69 34.18 -30.79
C THR A 43 -3.93 35.25 -29.74
N TYR A 44 -3.77 34.93 -28.45
CA TYR A 44 -3.70 35.95 -27.39
C TYR A 44 -2.25 36.16 -26.93
N SER A 45 -1.81 37.42 -26.99
CA SER A 45 -0.51 37.90 -26.51
C SER A 45 -0.72 38.89 -25.35
N ARG A 46 0.29 39.04 -24.49
CA ARG A 46 0.26 39.93 -23.31
C ARG A 46 0.61 41.37 -23.70
N ARG A 47 -0.12 42.36 -23.17
CA ARG A 47 0.45 43.50 -22.42
C ARG A 47 -0.62 44.37 -21.75
N ALA A 48 -0.21 45.06 -20.69
CA ALA A 48 -1.04 45.95 -19.88
C ALA A 48 -0.94 47.41 -20.35
N VAL A 49 -1.99 48.21 -20.09
CA VAL A 49 -1.92 49.67 -19.93
C VAL A 49 -2.91 50.11 -18.83
N SER A 50 -2.50 51.08 -18.01
CA SER A 50 -3.27 51.72 -16.94
C SER A 50 -4.22 52.80 -17.47
N LYS A 51 -5.34 53.05 -16.77
CA LYS A 51 -5.85 54.42 -16.58
C LYS A 51 -6.72 54.55 -15.32
N LYS A 52 -6.55 55.66 -14.61
CA LYS A 52 -7.33 56.09 -13.44
C LYS A 52 -8.69 56.67 -13.86
N THR A 53 -9.66 56.58 -12.95
CA THR A 53 -10.58 57.68 -12.58
C THR A 53 -10.89 57.58 -11.09
N ASP A 54 -10.82 58.70 -10.38
CA ASP A 54 -10.96 58.80 -8.91
C ASP A 54 -12.43 59.04 -8.45
N ILE A 55 -12.63 59.14 -7.13
CA ILE A 55 -13.82 59.63 -6.40
C ILE A 55 -14.96 58.59 -6.28
N LYS A 56 -15.47 58.19 -5.10
CA LYS A 56 -15.59 58.88 -3.79
C LYS A 56 -15.48 57.90 -2.61
N ASN A 57 -14.92 58.33 -1.48
CA ASN A 57 -15.11 57.67 -0.18
C ASN A 57 -16.50 58.01 0.36
N ASP A 58 -17.18 57.04 0.97
CA ASP A 58 -17.72 57.14 2.33
C ASP A 58 -18.24 55.76 2.83
N GLU A 59 -18.52 55.67 4.13
CA GLU A 59 -19.16 54.55 4.86
C GLU A 59 -18.30 53.33 5.29
N LYS A 60 -17.62 53.55 6.42
CA LYS A 60 -17.56 52.71 7.64
C LYS A 60 -17.38 51.18 7.53
N SER A 61 -16.26 50.76 8.10
CA SER A 61 -15.96 49.43 8.63
C SER A 61 -17.01 48.87 9.61
N VAL A 62 -17.45 47.63 9.37
CA VAL A 62 -17.89 46.68 10.41
C VAL A 62 -17.42 45.28 10.01
N VAL A 63 -16.41 44.76 10.71
CA VAL A 63 -16.03 43.33 10.74
C VAL A 63 -15.52 43.06 12.17
N GLU A 64 -15.69 41.82 12.63
CA GLU A 64 -15.12 41.24 13.87
C GLU A 64 -15.82 41.63 15.19
N GLU A 65 -16.86 40.87 15.57
CA GLU A 65 -17.21 40.67 16.99
C GLU A 65 -17.85 39.29 17.32
N GLU A 66 -18.35 38.53 16.33
CA GLU A 66 -19.04 37.24 16.59
C GLU A 66 -18.12 36.00 16.76
N ASP A 67 -16.91 35.96 16.17
CA ASP A 67 -16.02 34.78 16.22
C ASP A 67 -15.29 34.60 17.57
N ALA A 68 -15.17 35.64 18.39
CA ALA A 68 -14.50 35.56 19.69
C ALA A 68 -15.36 34.81 20.73
N ALA A 69 -16.65 35.17 20.82
CA ALA A 69 -17.57 34.66 21.84
C ALA A 69 -17.79 33.13 21.76
N GLY A 70 -17.77 32.56 20.55
CA GLY A 70 -17.84 31.11 20.36
C GLY A 70 -16.63 30.35 20.92
N SER A 71 -15.46 30.98 20.94
CA SER A 71 -14.19 30.34 21.34
C SER A 71 -13.97 30.28 22.86
N ASP A 72 -14.42 31.28 23.61
CA ASP A 72 -14.36 31.28 25.07
C ASP A 72 -15.35 30.28 25.68
N LEU A 73 -16.56 30.17 25.11
CA LEU A 73 -17.58 29.19 25.51
C LEU A 73 -17.11 27.74 25.32
N GLU A 74 -16.17 27.47 24.42
CA GLU A 74 -15.58 26.15 24.21
C GLU A 74 -14.52 25.84 25.30
N MET A 75 -13.68 26.81 25.65
CA MET A 75 -12.72 26.67 26.76
C MET A 75 -13.40 26.53 28.12
N GLU A 76 -14.50 27.26 28.35
CA GLU A 76 -15.25 27.19 29.61
C GLU A 76 -15.99 25.85 29.78
N ARG A 77 -16.47 25.24 28.69
CA ARG A 77 -16.97 23.86 28.67
C ARG A 77 -15.89 22.83 28.98
N VAL A 78 -14.70 22.93 28.37
CA VAL A 78 -13.60 21.99 28.63
C VAL A 78 -13.07 22.12 30.07
N ARG A 79 -13.08 23.33 30.65
CA ARG A 79 -12.76 23.55 32.08
C ARG A 79 -13.79 22.95 33.04
N SER A 80 -15.07 22.93 32.65
CA SER A 80 -16.15 22.40 33.50
C SER A 80 -16.37 20.89 33.36
N ASP A 81 -16.06 20.30 32.20
CA ASP A 81 -15.98 18.84 32.02
C ASP A 81 -14.72 18.43 31.22
N PRO A 82 -13.61 18.13 31.91
CA PRO A 82 -12.38 17.67 31.27
C PRO A 82 -12.50 16.31 30.55
N SER A 83 -13.57 15.53 30.79
CA SER A 83 -13.76 14.24 30.12
C SER A 83 -14.06 14.39 28.62
N GLN A 84 -14.59 15.56 28.20
CA GLN A 84 -14.84 15.90 26.80
C GLN A 84 -13.57 15.81 25.92
N LEU A 85 -12.38 16.04 26.49
CA LEU A 85 -11.10 15.91 25.79
C LEU A 85 -10.89 14.52 25.16
N GLN A 86 -11.45 13.46 25.75
CA GLN A 86 -11.38 12.10 25.20
C GLN A 86 -12.24 11.93 23.94
N LEU A 87 -13.28 12.74 23.77
CA LEU A 87 -14.22 12.67 22.64
C LEU A 87 -13.74 13.49 21.42
N MET A 88 -13.00 14.57 21.66
CA MET A 88 -12.44 15.45 20.61
C MET A 88 -11.52 14.71 19.61
N THR A 89 -11.53 15.13 18.35
CA THR A 89 -10.61 14.64 17.30
C THR A 89 -9.17 15.12 17.54
N VAL A 90 -8.20 14.46 16.90
CA VAL A 90 -6.79 14.91 16.96
C VAL A 90 -6.61 16.34 16.41
N LYS A 91 -7.46 16.76 15.47
CA LYS A 91 -7.43 18.11 14.91
C LYS A 91 -7.88 19.16 15.93
N GLU A 92 -8.99 18.93 16.61
CA GLU A 92 -9.54 19.83 17.63
C GLU A 92 -8.59 19.92 18.84
N LEU A 93 -8.01 18.80 19.28
CA LEU A 93 -7.00 18.78 20.35
C LEU A 93 -5.72 19.55 19.99
N ARG A 94 -5.29 19.54 18.72
CA ARG A 94 -4.16 20.35 18.22
C ARG A 94 -4.48 21.84 18.10
N GLU A 95 -5.73 22.17 17.85
CA GLU A 95 -6.21 23.55 17.86
C GLU A 95 -6.26 24.08 19.30
N LEU A 96 -6.84 23.31 20.22
CA LEU A 96 -6.97 23.66 21.63
C LEU A 96 -5.61 23.77 22.34
N THR A 97 -4.68 22.83 22.12
CA THR A 97 -3.30 22.93 22.65
C THR A 97 -2.60 24.20 22.18
N ARG A 98 -2.76 24.58 20.90
CA ARG A 98 -2.22 25.85 20.37
C ARG A 98 -2.85 27.08 21.02
N ARG A 99 -4.16 27.09 21.24
CA ARG A 99 -4.89 28.19 21.89
C ARG A 99 -4.50 28.37 23.36
N MET A 100 -4.35 27.26 24.09
CA MET A 100 -3.95 27.26 25.51
C MET A 100 -2.43 27.46 25.72
N GLY A 101 -1.63 27.61 24.65
CA GLY A 101 -0.17 27.75 24.75
C GLY A 101 0.56 26.48 25.21
N VAL A 102 -0.11 25.33 25.17
CA VAL A 102 0.41 24.04 25.66
C VAL A 102 1.26 23.38 24.59
N SER A 103 2.51 23.01 24.93
CA SER A 103 3.42 22.31 24.03
C SER A 103 3.11 20.81 23.89
N GLY A 104 1.91 20.47 23.39
CA GLY A 104 1.51 19.10 23.07
C GLY A 104 1.89 18.68 21.64
N LYS A 105 2.64 17.58 21.48
CA LYS A 105 2.91 16.94 20.18
C LYS A 105 2.93 15.42 20.35
N GLY A 106 2.22 14.71 19.48
CA GLY A 106 2.19 13.25 19.50
C GLY A 106 0.85 12.68 19.01
N THR A 107 0.50 11.54 19.58
CA THR A 107 -0.77 10.80 19.44
C THR A 107 -1.93 11.54 20.12
N LYS A 108 -3.16 11.05 19.95
CA LYS A 108 -4.34 11.58 20.66
C LYS A 108 -4.14 11.58 22.18
N LYS A 109 -3.53 10.52 22.75
CA LYS A 109 -3.29 10.41 24.20
C LYS A 109 -2.33 11.46 24.71
N ASP A 110 -1.25 11.74 23.98
CA ASP A 110 -0.23 12.72 24.38
C ASP A 110 -0.82 14.15 24.40
N LEU A 111 -1.70 14.46 23.43
CA LEU A 111 -2.40 15.74 23.37
C LEU A 111 -3.42 15.89 24.51
N VAL A 112 -4.20 14.84 24.81
CA VAL A 112 -5.15 14.87 25.93
C VAL A 112 -4.43 14.98 27.28
N SER A 113 -3.32 14.25 27.48
CA SER A 113 -2.52 14.35 28.70
C SER A 113 -2.00 15.77 28.91
N ALA A 114 -1.37 16.36 27.88
CA ALA A 114 -0.83 17.72 27.98
C ALA A 114 -1.91 18.78 28.28
N LEU A 115 -3.13 18.59 27.78
CA LEU A 115 -4.27 19.46 28.10
C LEU A 115 -4.80 19.24 29.52
N MET A 116 -4.92 18.00 29.98
CA MET A 116 -5.31 17.66 31.36
C MET A 116 -4.31 18.22 32.39
N ASP A 117 -3.02 18.06 32.14
CA ASP A 117 -1.93 18.57 32.98
C ASP A 117 -2.01 20.11 33.07
N SER A 118 -2.29 20.78 31.94
CA SER A 118 -2.46 22.25 31.89
C SER A 118 -3.75 22.75 32.56
N LEU A 119 -4.74 21.88 32.81
CA LEU A 119 -5.98 22.21 33.52
C LEU A 119 -5.90 21.89 35.02
N GLY A 120 -4.79 21.30 35.50
CA GLY A 120 -4.60 20.96 36.92
C GLY A 120 -5.46 19.80 37.40
N VAL A 121 -5.90 18.92 36.50
CA VAL A 121 -6.81 17.80 36.82
C VAL A 121 -5.99 16.53 37.06
N GLU A 122 -5.76 16.18 38.33
CA GLU A 122 -5.13 14.91 38.68
C GLU A 122 -6.02 13.72 38.27
N VAL A 123 -5.47 12.80 37.49
CA VAL A 123 -6.13 11.53 37.14
C VAL A 123 -6.16 10.62 38.37
N ASN A 124 -7.24 10.73 39.15
CA ASN A 124 -7.46 9.94 40.37
C ASN A 124 -7.80 8.47 40.06
N GLY A 125 -6.79 7.71 39.64
CA GLY A 125 -6.87 6.27 39.49
C GLY A 125 -6.68 5.55 40.84
N LYS A 126 -7.77 5.28 41.58
CA LYS A 126 -7.74 4.38 42.75
C LYS A 126 -8.92 3.41 42.82
N GLY A 127 -8.60 2.14 42.59
CA GLY A 127 -9.36 0.99 43.08
C GLY A 127 -8.38 -0.09 43.55
N GLY A 128 -8.41 -0.44 44.85
CA GLY A 128 -7.57 -1.49 45.46
C GLY A 128 -6.66 -0.99 46.60
N LYS A 129 -6.84 -1.52 47.82
CA LYS A 129 -6.10 -1.16 49.05
C LYS A 129 -5.06 -2.22 49.44
N SER A 130 -3.93 -1.79 50.01
CA SER A 130 -3.30 -2.25 51.27
C SER A 130 -1.94 -1.50 51.42
N SER A 131 -1.79 -0.44 52.21
CA SER A 131 -1.64 -0.32 53.68
C SER A 131 -0.21 -0.58 54.21
N SER A 132 0.19 0.19 55.25
CA SER A 132 1.51 0.24 55.94
C SER A 132 2.73 0.66 55.09
N GLU A 133 3.64 1.55 55.51
CA GLU A 133 3.75 2.32 56.76
C GLU A 133 4.58 3.62 56.59
N LEU A 134 4.07 4.70 57.20
CA LEU A 134 4.76 5.73 58.02
C LEU A 134 6.19 6.28 57.69
N VAL A 135 6.21 7.61 57.50
CA VAL A 135 6.98 8.63 58.28
C VAL A 135 8.23 9.35 57.69
N SER A 136 8.04 10.69 57.59
CA SER A 136 8.95 11.86 57.69
C SER A 136 10.20 12.05 56.79
N LEU A 137 10.10 13.08 55.94
CA LEU A 137 10.83 14.37 56.06
C LEU A 137 12.22 14.37 56.72
N SER A 138 13.26 14.84 56.01
CA SER A 138 13.92 16.15 56.28
C SER A 138 15.05 16.41 55.27
N GLU A 139 15.57 17.65 55.27
CA GLU A 139 16.28 18.27 54.15
C GLU A 139 17.83 18.26 54.26
N GLU A 140 18.44 18.69 53.14
CA GLU A 140 19.68 19.47 53.04
C GLU A 140 21.06 18.91 53.46
N SER A 141 21.84 18.61 52.41
CA SER A 141 23.15 19.21 52.12
C SER A 141 24.37 18.96 53.05
N LEU A 142 25.47 18.45 52.47
CA LEU A 142 26.66 19.26 52.13
C LEU A 142 27.78 18.43 51.48
N LYS A 143 28.70 19.14 50.81
CA LYS A 143 29.84 18.60 50.04
C LYS A 143 31.00 18.15 50.95
N ARG A 144 31.75 17.12 50.54
CA ARG A 144 33.23 17.17 50.37
C ARG A 144 33.81 15.93 49.67
N LYS A 145 35.01 16.10 49.10
CA LYS A 145 35.79 15.09 48.35
C LYS A 145 36.62 14.20 49.26
N SER A 146 36.93 12.98 48.81
CA SER A 146 38.29 12.42 48.90
C SER A 146 38.50 11.32 47.87
N ASP A 147 39.68 11.31 47.22
CA ASP A 147 40.15 10.21 46.39
C ASP A 147 40.71 9.08 47.26
N ALA A 148 40.45 7.82 46.90
CA ALA A 148 41.28 6.68 47.30
C ALA A 148 41.10 5.51 46.33
N SER A 149 42.15 5.20 45.58
CA SER A 149 42.26 4.03 44.71
C SER A 149 42.62 2.77 45.49
N VAL A 150 42.06 1.61 45.11
CA VAL A 150 42.67 0.30 45.39
C VAL A 150 42.73 -0.52 44.10
N VAL A 151 43.95 -0.90 43.72
CA VAL A 151 44.27 -1.91 42.72
C VAL A 151 44.70 -3.17 43.47
N VAL A 152 44.33 -4.35 42.97
CA VAL A 152 45.02 -5.60 43.28
C VAL A 152 45.35 -6.31 41.98
N GLU A 153 46.63 -6.35 41.63
CA GLU A 153 47.19 -7.23 40.60
C GLU A 153 47.70 -8.53 41.25
N GLN A 154 47.59 -9.64 40.52
CA GLN A 154 48.70 -10.60 40.32
C GLN A 154 48.63 -10.99 38.82
N LYS A 155 49.60 -10.74 37.92
CA LYS A 155 51.06 -11.04 37.89
C LYS A 155 51.41 -12.52 38.09
N LEU A 156 52.34 -13.13 37.35
CA LEU A 156 52.98 -12.86 36.03
C LEU A 156 53.71 -14.17 35.63
N GLU A 157 53.95 -14.51 34.36
CA GLU A 157 55.26 -14.53 33.64
C GLU A 157 55.20 -15.69 32.61
N SER A 158 55.95 -15.77 31.50
CA SER A 158 56.86 -14.89 30.73
C SER A 158 56.87 -15.47 29.28
N SER A 159 57.37 -14.87 28.18
CA SER A 159 58.59 -14.10 27.85
C SER A 159 58.42 -13.52 26.40
N GLU A 160 58.75 -12.26 26.10
CA GLU A 160 59.98 -11.76 25.37
C GLU A 160 60.16 -12.24 23.89
N VAL A 161 60.84 -11.60 22.90
CA VAL A 161 61.53 -10.30 22.62
C VAL A 161 61.88 -10.31 21.08
N ILE A 162 61.98 -9.23 20.27
CA ILE A 162 61.46 -7.84 20.28
C ILE A 162 61.61 -7.20 18.85
N SER A 163 60.66 -6.32 18.43
CA SER A 163 60.77 -5.17 17.47
C SER A 163 61.39 -5.36 16.05
N GLU A 164 61.35 -4.41 15.08
CA GLU A 164 61.06 -2.97 15.13
C GLU A 164 60.49 -2.38 13.81
N THR A 165 59.79 -1.24 13.93
CA THR A 165 59.41 -0.36 12.80
C THR A 165 60.40 0.80 12.67
N PRO A 166 60.27 1.70 11.69
CA PRO A 166 59.67 2.97 12.11
C PRO A 166 58.72 3.64 11.10
N SER A 167 57.95 4.58 11.63
CA SER A 167 56.88 5.33 10.96
C SER A 167 57.27 6.79 10.69
N LYS A 168 56.53 7.49 9.81
CA LYS A 168 56.22 8.93 9.99
C LYS A 168 55.05 9.45 9.14
N LYS A 169 54.42 10.51 9.66
CA LYS A 169 53.21 11.20 9.20
C LYS A 169 53.53 12.26 8.13
N ARG A 170 52.62 12.55 7.17
CA ARG A 170 51.87 13.84 7.07
C ARG A 170 51.04 14.07 5.78
N SER A 171 49.79 14.50 6.00
CA SER A 171 48.96 15.52 5.29
C SER A 171 49.10 15.88 3.80
N ARG A 172 47.94 15.87 3.11
CA ARG A 172 47.41 16.82 2.09
C ARG A 172 48.35 17.34 0.97
N THR A 173 47.91 17.19 -0.29
CA THR A 173 47.46 18.31 -1.19
C THR A 173 46.84 17.77 -2.50
N LYS A 174 45.89 18.52 -3.10
CA LYS A 174 45.33 18.28 -4.45
C LYS A 174 46.15 19.00 -5.52
N GLN A 175 46.54 18.33 -6.59
CA GLN A 175 46.70 18.89 -7.96
C GLN A 175 46.70 17.70 -8.95
N LYS A 176 45.72 17.57 -9.87
CA LYS A 176 45.43 18.30 -11.12
C LYS A 176 46.28 17.83 -12.30
N SER A 177 45.61 17.61 -13.43
CA SER A 177 46.03 16.93 -14.67
C SER A 177 46.96 17.72 -15.59
N ILE A 178 47.71 17.00 -16.44
CA ILE A 178 48.02 17.19 -17.88
C ILE A 178 48.66 15.84 -18.30
N LYS A 179 48.28 15.04 -19.33
CA LYS A 179 47.73 15.15 -20.69
C LYS A 179 48.83 15.05 -21.80
N ALA A 180 48.85 13.88 -22.47
CA ALA A 180 49.47 13.58 -23.78
C ALA A 180 51.03 13.63 -23.86
N THR A 181 51.73 13.00 -24.81
CA THR A 181 51.36 12.58 -26.19
C THR A 181 52.28 11.44 -26.72
N THR A 182 51.78 10.56 -27.62
CA THR A 182 52.45 9.80 -28.74
C THR A 182 53.89 9.25 -28.58
N LEU A 183 54.22 8.00 -28.93
CA LEU A 183 54.30 7.37 -30.28
C LEU A 183 54.21 5.82 -30.10
N GLU A 184 53.60 5.00 -30.97
CA GLU A 184 54.10 4.48 -32.28
C GLU A 184 55.52 3.84 -32.19
N GLU A 185 55.81 2.64 -32.72
CA GLU A 185 55.05 1.70 -33.58
C GLU A 185 55.70 0.28 -33.58
N ASN A 186 55.09 -0.69 -34.28
CA ASN A 186 55.68 -1.97 -34.77
C ASN A 186 56.07 -3.06 -33.72
N SER A 187 55.41 -4.24 -33.72
CA SER A 187 55.58 -5.40 -34.63
C SER A 187 56.97 -6.07 -34.46
N VAL A 188 57.11 -7.39 -34.28
CA VAL A 188 56.88 -8.44 -35.30
C VAL A 188 56.48 -9.78 -34.64
N SER A 189 55.78 -10.61 -35.41
CA SER A 189 55.33 -11.97 -35.10
C SER A 189 56.44 -13.02 -35.00
N ASN A 190 56.21 -14.08 -34.22
CA ASN A 190 56.79 -15.39 -34.49
C ASN A 190 55.79 -16.50 -34.11
N VAL A 191 55.63 -17.48 -35.00
CA VAL A 191 54.71 -18.64 -34.89
C VAL A 191 55.51 -19.91 -35.20
N LYS A 192 55.08 -21.04 -34.61
CA LYS A 192 55.52 -22.46 -34.77
C LYS A 192 56.30 -22.99 -33.53
N ILE A 193 56.15 -24.26 -33.09
CA ILE A 193 55.26 -25.36 -33.52
C ILE A 193 54.98 -26.32 -32.33
N ASN A 194 53.85 -27.02 -32.43
CA ASN A 194 53.35 -28.16 -31.65
C ASN A 194 54.36 -29.03 -30.86
N LYS A 195 53.94 -29.47 -29.67
CA LYS A 195 54.08 -30.87 -29.24
C LYS A 195 52.79 -31.37 -28.59
N THR A 196 52.30 -32.51 -29.07
CA THR A 196 51.15 -33.23 -28.53
C THR A 196 51.66 -34.31 -27.56
N SER A 197 51.06 -34.45 -26.38
CA SER A 197 51.29 -35.59 -25.49
C SER A 197 49.99 -35.98 -24.77
N VAL A 198 49.83 -37.28 -24.53
CA VAL A 198 48.53 -37.92 -24.23
C VAL A 198 48.15 -37.84 -22.74
N GLN A 199 46.84 -37.88 -22.52
CA GLN A 199 46.05 -37.91 -21.29
C GLN A 199 46.69 -38.50 -20.01
N LYS A 200 46.39 -37.87 -18.87
CA LYS A 200 45.72 -38.55 -17.74
C LYS A 200 44.84 -37.59 -16.94
N GLU A 201 43.73 -38.08 -16.40
CA GLU A 201 42.65 -37.30 -15.79
C GLU A 201 42.96 -36.84 -14.36
N THR A 202 42.50 -35.64 -13.98
CA THR A 202 41.89 -35.38 -12.66
C THR A 202 40.83 -34.26 -12.79
N LEU A 203 39.61 -34.52 -12.30
CA LEU A 203 38.48 -33.58 -12.33
C LEU A 203 38.57 -32.52 -11.22
N VAL A 204 38.71 -31.24 -11.57
CA VAL A 204 38.31 -30.10 -10.71
C VAL A 204 37.70 -28.99 -11.57
N VAL A 205 36.37 -28.99 -11.72
CA VAL A 205 35.65 -27.93 -12.45
C VAL A 205 35.48 -26.70 -11.57
N LYS A 206 36.42 -25.75 -11.65
CA LYS A 206 36.16 -24.35 -11.25
C LYS A 206 35.38 -23.65 -12.35
N GLY A 207 34.06 -23.88 -12.37
CA GLY A 207 33.14 -23.21 -13.30
C GLY A 207 32.86 -21.77 -12.88
N ALA A 208 33.57 -20.81 -13.47
CA ALA A 208 33.19 -19.41 -13.38
C ALA A 208 31.86 -19.18 -14.12
N VAL A 209 30.90 -18.50 -13.48
CA VAL A 209 29.61 -18.17 -14.09
C VAL A 209 29.85 -17.22 -15.27
N PRO A 210 29.48 -17.59 -16.51
CA PRO A 210 29.59 -16.66 -17.62
C PRO A 210 28.56 -15.56 -17.47
N LYS A 211 29.01 -14.29 -17.52
CA LYS A 211 28.11 -13.16 -17.78
C LYS A 211 27.59 -13.29 -19.21
N ALA A 212 26.47 -13.99 -19.39
CA ALA A 212 25.75 -14.00 -20.64
C ALA A 212 25.32 -12.56 -20.97
N GLY A 213 25.69 -12.08 -22.16
CA GLY A 213 25.30 -10.77 -22.64
C GLY A 213 23.78 -10.68 -22.85
N LEU A 214 23.23 -9.49 -22.66
CA LEU A 214 21.82 -9.19 -22.91
C LEU A 214 21.52 -9.25 -24.43
N SER A 215 21.21 -10.45 -24.93
CA SER A 215 20.36 -10.57 -26.12
C SER A 215 18.91 -10.29 -25.70
N HIS A 216 18.40 -9.10 -25.99
CA HIS A 216 17.00 -8.76 -25.74
C HIS A 216 16.10 -9.65 -26.62
N ASN A 217 15.54 -10.69 -26.02
CA ASN A 217 14.47 -11.47 -26.62
C ASN A 217 13.15 -10.77 -26.25
N ASP A 218 12.61 -9.96 -27.17
CA ASP A 218 11.52 -9.00 -26.91
C ASP A 218 10.15 -9.66 -26.57
N ASN A 219 10.12 -11.00 -26.51
CA ASN A 219 8.96 -11.84 -26.22
C ASN A 219 8.96 -12.48 -24.81
N SER A 220 9.98 -12.24 -23.96
CA SER A 220 10.00 -12.80 -22.60
C SER A 220 9.16 -11.97 -21.63
N GLU A 221 8.08 -12.55 -21.11
CA GLU A 221 7.24 -11.95 -20.07
C GLU A 221 8.03 -11.71 -18.76
N PRO A 222 8.30 -10.45 -18.33
CA PRO A 222 9.29 -10.18 -17.27
C PRO A 222 8.99 -10.85 -15.93
N TRP A 223 7.70 -11.05 -15.59
CA TRP A 223 7.27 -11.74 -14.36
C TRP A 223 7.68 -13.21 -14.31
N THR A 224 7.87 -13.86 -15.47
CA THR A 224 8.31 -15.26 -15.58
C THR A 224 9.81 -15.46 -15.35
N VAL A 225 10.56 -14.38 -15.07
CA VAL A 225 12.00 -14.41 -14.80
C VAL A 225 12.27 -14.06 -13.33
N LEU A 226 13.05 -14.91 -12.64
CA LEU A 226 13.42 -14.70 -11.26
C LEU A 226 14.51 -13.62 -11.14
N VAL A 227 14.10 -12.40 -10.79
CA VAL A 227 14.99 -11.22 -10.69
C VAL A 227 15.29 -10.78 -9.26
N HIS A 228 14.72 -11.45 -8.24
CA HIS A 228 14.90 -11.11 -6.84
C HIS A 228 16.39 -11.03 -6.44
N LYS A 229 16.82 -10.01 -5.67
CA LYS A 229 18.25 -9.78 -5.39
C LYS A 229 18.92 -10.83 -4.50
N LYS A 230 18.16 -11.53 -3.67
CA LYS A 230 18.64 -12.56 -2.72
C LYS A 230 17.68 -13.75 -2.65
N PRO A 231 17.46 -14.49 -3.75
CA PRO A 231 16.47 -15.55 -3.77
C PRO A 231 16.90 -16.69 -2.86
N GLN A 232 15.95 -17.32 -2.16
CA GLN A 232 16.23 -18.52 -1.38
C GLN A 232 16.08 -19.77 -2.24
N ALA A 233 16.59 -20.91 -1.75
CA ALA A 233 16.43 -22.19 -2.44
C ALA A 233 14.95 -22.55 -2.61
N GLY A 234 14.59 -23.09 -3.77
CA GLY A 234 13.20 -23.46 -4.11
C GLY A 234 12.30 -22.30 -4.53
N TRP A 235 12.75 -21.04 -4.48
CA TRP A 235 11.97 -19.91 -4.98
C TRP A 235 11.89 -19.92 -6.51
N ILE A 236 10.69 -19.70 -7.05
CA ILE A 236 10.41 -19.69 -8.49
C ILE A 236 9.66 -18.41 -8.90
N PRO A 237 9.82 -17.92 -10.14
CA PRO A 237 9.10 -16.74 -10.62
C PRO A 237 7.64 -17.08 -10.95
N TYR A 238 6.74 -16.11 -10.77
CA TYR A 238 5.32 -16.27 -11.07
C TYR A 238 5.03 -16.40 -12.57
N ASN A 239 4.21 -17.40 -12.93
CA ASN A 239 3.71 -17.56 -14.29
C ASN A 239 2.19 -17.82 -14.26
N PRO A 240 1.34 -16.81 -14.55
CA PRO A 240 -0.12 -16.96 -14.49
C PRO A 240 -0.67 -17.95 -15.54
N LYS A 241 0.10 -18.31 -16.57
CA LYS A 241 -0.32 -19.27 -17.60
C LYS A 241 -0.17 -20.73 -17.17
N THR A 242 0.67 -21.01 -16.18
CA THR A 242 0.99 -22.38 -15.75
C THR A 242 0.70 -22.64 -14.27
N MET A 243 0.51 -21.59 -13.47
CA MET A 243 0.28 -21.70 -12.01
C MET A 243 -1.20 -21.60 -11.62
N ARG A 244 -2.10 -21.26 -12.55
CA ARG A 244 -3.54 -21.20 -12.29
C ARG A 244 -4.18 -22.58 -12.46
N PRO A 245 -5.14 -22.96 -11.60
CA PRO A 245 -5.90 -24.19 -11.77
C PRO A 245 -6.84 -24.09 -12.99
N PRO A 246 -7.37 -25.22 -13.48
CA PRO A 246 -8.43 -25.21 -14.48
C PRO A 246 -9.64 -24.39 -14.02
N PRO A 247 -10.38 -23.74 -14.95
CA PRO A 247 -11.67 -23.12 -14.63
C PRO A 247 -12.63 -24.12 -13.99
N LEU A 248 -13.49 -23.62 -13.09
CA LEU A 248 -14.56 -24.42 -12.50
C LEU A 248 -15.59 -24.84 -13.54
N THR A 249 -16.28 -25.95 -13.28
CA THR A 249 -17.40 -26.41 -14.09
C THR A 249 -18.60 -25.49 -13.92
N LYS A 250 -19.43 -25.36 -14.96
CA LYS A 250 -20.55 -24.37 -15.00
C LYS A 250 -21.65 -24.63 -13.96
N ASP A 251 -21.71 -25.82 -13.40
CA ASP A 251 -22.61 -26.25 -12.33
C ASP A 251 -22.07 -25.94 -10.92
N THR A 252 -20.79 -25.64 -10.77
CA THR A 252 -20.21 -25.23 -9.48
C THR A 252 -20.63 -23.78 -9.17
N ARG A 253 -21.36 -23.57 -8.07
CA ARG A 253 -21.64 -22.21 -7.56
C ARG A 253 -20.33 -21.58 -7.11
N ALA A 254 -19.94 -20.49 -7.77
CA ALA A 254 -18.73 -19.74 -7.47
C ALA A 254 -18.97 -18.24 -7.64
N LEU A 255 -18.07 -17.44 -7.06
CA LEU A 255 -18.00 -16.00 -7.23
C LEU A 255 -16.56 -15.62 -7.58
N LYS A 256 -16.40 -14.70 -8.53
CA LYS A 256 -15.11 -14.17 -8.93
C LYS A 256 -14.98 -12.68 -8.59
N ILE A 257 -13.97 -12.35 -7.82
CA ILE A 257 -13.68 -10.98 -7.36
C ILE A 257 -12.37 -10.53 -7.99
N LEU A 258 -12.38 -9.37 -8.66
CA LEU A 258 -11.17 -8.69 -9.13
C LEU A 258 -10.89 -7.46 -8.25
N SER A 259 -9.64 -7.19 -7.93
CA SER A 259 -9.23 -6.06 -7.08
C SER A 259 -8.04 -5.33 -7.68
N TRP A 260 -8.06 -3.99 -7.70
CA TRP A 260 -7.03 -3.21 -8.39
C TRP A 260 -6.89 -1.76 -7.89
N ASN A 261 -5.67 -1.40 -7.47
CA ASN A 261 -5.27 0.00 -7.35
C ASN A 261 -5.08 0.61 -8.75
N VAL A 262 -5.97 1.53 -9.13
CA VAL A 262 -6.01 2.13 -10.48
C VAL A 262 -5.18 3.41 -10.61
N ASN A 263 -4.57 3.90 -9.51
CA ASN A 263 -3.76 5.12 -9.48
C ASN A 263 -4.42 6.33 -10.18
N GLY A 264 -5.74 6.48 -10.04
CA GLY A 264 -6.57 7.52 -10.65
C GLY A 264 -7.41 7.02 -11.83
N LEU A 265 -8.67 6.71 -11.55
CA LEU A 265 -9.61 6.11 -12.50
C LEU A 265 -9.80 6.95 -13.78
N LYS A 266 -9.84 8.29 -13.66
CA LYS A 266 -9.91 9.20 -14.81
C LYS A 266 -8.71 9.12 -15.77
N ALA A 267 -7.53 8.78 -15.26
CA ALA A 267 -6.33 8.60 -16.09
C ALA A 267 -6.39 7.23 -16.77
N LEU A 268 -6.76 6.19 -16.02
CA LEU A 268 -6.98 4.83 -16.52
C LEU A 268 -7.96 4.79 -17.68
N LEU A 269 -9.16 5.37 -17.52
CA LEU A 269 -10.22 5.39 -18.55
C LEU A 269 -9.86 6.20 -19.81
N LYS A 270 -8.81 7.02 -19.77
CA LYS A 270 -8.27 7.76 -20.92
C LYS A 270 -7.04 7.09 -21.53
N SER A 271 -6.56 6.00 -20.95
CA SER A 271 -5.38 5.29 -21.43
C SER A 271 -5.66 4.61 -22.76
N ARG A 272 -4.78 4.82 -23.76
CA ARG A 272 -4.96 4.24 -25.10
C ARG A 272 -4.69 2.74 -25.05
N GLY A 273 -5.62 1.96 -25.63
CA GLY A 273 -5.49 0.50 -25.69
C GLY A 273 -5.86 -0.23 -24.39
N PHE A 274 -6.45 0.46 -23.41
CA PHE A 274 -7.07 -0.15 -22.24
C PHE A 274 -8.58 0.07 -22.26
N SER A 275 -9.34 -0.93 -21.81
CA SER A 275 -10.80 -0.87 -21.64
C SER A 275 -11.19 -1.74 -20.44
N VAL A 276 -12.03 -1.21 -19.55
CA VAL A 276 -12.55 -1.96 -18.39
C VAL A 276 -13.52 -3.05 -18.87
N GLN A 277 -14.31 -2.76 -19.91
CA GLN A 277 -15.21 -3.69 -20.58
C GLN A 277 -14.43 -4.90 -21.14
N GLN A 278 -13.34 -4.67 -21.88
CA GLN A 278 -12.51 -5.78 -22.38
C GLN A 278 -11.85 -6.59 -21.26
N LEU A 279 -11.51 -5.95 -20.12
CA LEU A 279 -11.01 -6.66 -18.94
C LEU A 279 -12.11 -7.52 -18.29
N ALA A 280 -13.36 -7.02 -18.24
CA ALA A 280 -14.52 -7.75 -17.74
C ALA A 280 -14.95 -8.89 -18.67
N GLU A 281 -14.86 -8.72 -19.98
CA GLU A 281 -15.08 -9.79 -20.97
C GLU A 281 -14.00 -10.89 -20.85
N ARG A 282 -12.75 -10.50 -20.62
CA ARG A 282 -11.62 -11.43 -20.51
C ARG A 282 -11.63 -12.23 -19.21
N GLU A 283 -11.88 -11.55 -18.10
CA GLU A 283 -11.80 -12.16 -16.78
C GLU A 283 -13.17 -12.63 -16.25
N ASP A 284 -14.29 -12.15 -16.76
CA ASP A 284 -15.66 -12.50 -16.32
C ASP A 284 -15.82 -12.56 -14.78
N PHE A 285 -15.44 -11.47 -14.11
CA PHE A 285 -15.60 -11.31 -12.66
C PHE A 285 -17.01 -10.83 -12.31
N ASP A 286 -17.52 -11.23 -11.15
CA ASP A 286 -18.82 -10.78 -10.63
C ASP A 286 -18.70 -9.45 -9.88
N VAL A 287 -17.55 -9.21 -9.25
CA VAL A 287 -17.27 -8.05 -8.40
C VAL A 287 -15.91 -7.44 -8.74
N LEU A 288 -15.85 -6.11 -8.80
CA LEU A 288 -14.65 -5.31 -9.02
C LEU A 288 -14.43 -4.35 -7.84
N CYS A 289 -13.32 -4.52 -7.14
CA CYS A 289 -12.86 -3.65 -6.07
C CYS A 289 -11.79 -2.68 -6.62
N LEU A 290 -12.00 -1.38 -6.48
CA LEU A 290 -11.06 -0.35 -6.94
C LEU A 290 -10.45 0.41 -5.77
N GLN A 291 -9.15 0.69 -5.86
CA GLN A 291 -8.41 1.53 -4.93
C GLN A 291 -7.71 2.69 -5.66
N GLU A 292 -7.42 3.78 -4.95
CA GLU A 292 -6.96 5.06 -5.52
C GLU A 292 -7.80 5.53 -6.72
N THR A 293 -9.13 5.57 -6.57
CA THR A 293 -9.99 6.08 -7.64
C THR A 293 -9.67 7.55 -7.96
N LYS A 294 -9.24 8.33 -6.97
CA LYS A 294 -8.94 9.78 -7.01
C LYS A 294 -10.12 10.62 -7.56
N MET A 295 -11.33 10.11 -7.37
CA MET A 295 -12.58 10.74 -7.80
C MET A 295 -13.09 11.72 -6.74
N GLN A 296 -13.94 12.64 -7.17
CA GLN A 296 -14.85 13.40 -6.31
C GLN A 296 -16.27 12.88 -6.54
N GLU A 297 -17.21 13.13 -5.64
CA GLU A 297 -18.60 12.66 -5.75
C GLU A 297 -19.25 13.05 -7.09
N LYS A 298 -19.12 14.33 -7.50
CA LYS A 298 -19.59 14.83 -8.80
C LYS A 298 -19.01 14.07 -10.02
N ASP A 299 -17.85 13.44 -9.86
CA ASP A 299 -17.22 12.65 -10.91
C ASP A 299 -17.74 11.21 -10.91
N VAL A 300 -18.03 10.67 -9.73
CA VAL A 300 -18.68 9.37 -9.54
C VAL A 300 -20.08 9.39 -10.14
N GLU A 301 -20.87 10.43 -9.88
CA GLU A 301 -22.23 10.58 -10.41
C GLU A 301 -22.30 10.51 -11.95
N VAL A 302 -21.22 10.89 -12.65
CA VAL A 302 -21.15 10.81 -14.13
C VAL A 302 -20.85 9.40 -14.63
N ILE A 303 -20.16 8.57 -13.84
CA ILE A 303 -19.66 7.26 -14.28
C ILE A 303 -20.31 6.04 -13.61
N LYS A 304 -20.96 6.21 -12.46
CA LYS A 304 -21.37 5.09 -11.58
C LYS A 304 -22.32 4.08 -12.24
N ASP A 305 -23.10 4.54 -13.21
CA ASP A 305 -24.10 3.76 -13.97
C ASP A 305 -23.59 3.33 -15.36
N THR A 306 -22.40 3.81 -15.79
CA THR A 306 -21.86 3.62 -17.15
C THR A 306 -20.43 3.07 -17.17
N LEU A 307 -19.79 2.90 -16.01
CA LEU A 307 -18.42 2.41 -15.90
C LEU A 307 -18.25 1.01 -16.47
N LEU A 308 -19.22 0.12 -16.22
CA LEU A 308 -19.15 -1.28 -16.62
C LEU A 308 -20.52 -1.91 -16.84
N ASP A 309 -20.78 -2.32 -18.08
CA ASP A 309 -22.08 -2.82 -18.53
C ASP A 309 -22.45 -4.12 -17.78
N GLY A 310 -23.68 -4.17 -17.25
CA GLY A 310 -24.19 -5.30 -16.46
C GLY A 310 -23.85 -5.28 -14.96
N TYR A 311 -23.04 -4.31 -14.48
CA TYR A 311 -22.71 -4.18 -13.05
C TYR A 311 -23.55 -3.07 -12.42
N THR A 312 -24.82 -3.37 -12.17
CA THR A 312 -25.84 -2.39 -11.74
C THR A 312 -25.74 -1.93 -10.30
N ASN A 313 -24.78 -2.45 -9.52
CA ASN A 313 -24.58 -2.09 -8.12
C ASN A 313 -23.17 -1.48 -7.99
N SER A 314 -23.07 -0.18 -7.68
CA SER A 314 -21.76 0.45 -7.45
C SER A 314 -21.77 1.33 -6.21
N PHE A 315 -20.72 1.19 -5.39
CA PHE A 315 -20.59 1.76 -4.05
C PHE A 315 -19.25 2.45 -3.95
N TRP A 316 -19.25 3.72 -3.57
CA TRP A 316 -18.10 4.61 -3.71
C TRP A 316 -17.88 5.41 -2.45
N THR A 317 -16.62 5.60 -2.07
CA THR A 317 -16.24 6.61 -1.08
C THR A 317 -15.05 7.42 -1.59
N CYS A 318 -15.09 8.73 -1.37
CA CYS A 318 -14.10 9.69 -1.85
C CYS A 318 -13.41 10.36 -0.65
N SER A 319 -12.17 10.84 -0.82
CA SER A 319 -11.56 11.66 0.24
C SER A 319 -12.19 13.04 0.29
N VAL A 320 -12.72 13.40 1.46
CA VAL A 320 -13.20 14.75 1.79
C VAL A 320 -12.10 15.61 2.40
N SER A 321 -11.12 15.00 3.08
CA SER A 321 -9.96 15.71 3.64
C SER A 321 -8.94 16.17 2.59
N LYS A 322 -8.91 15.54 1.40
CA LYS A 322 -8.08 15.96 0.27
C LYS A 322 -8.72 15.59 -1.07
N LEU A 323 -9.16 16.60 -1.82
CA LEU A 323 -9.76 16.39 -3.14
C LEU A 323 -8.78 15.72 -4.13
N GLY A 324 -9.27 14.74 -4.91
CA GLY A 324 -8.48 14.04 -5.91
C GLY A 324 -7.41 13.10 -5.33
N TYR A 325 -7.60 12.64 -4.09
CA TYR A 325 -6.70 11.73 -3.39
C TYR A 325 -7.47 10.49 -2.90
N SER A 326 -6.77 9.36 -2.74
CA SER A 326 -7.35 8.13 -2.20
C SER A 326 -8.62 7.73 -2.97
N GLY A 327 -9.68 7.31 -2.28
CA GLY A 327 -10.95 6.89 -2.85
C GLY A 327 -10.97 5.39 -3.18
N THR A 328 -12.03 4.71 -2.77
CA THR A 328 -12.25 3.28 -3.02
C THR A 328 -13.67 3.01 -3.51
N ALA A 329 -13.86 1.91 -4.22
CA ALA A 329 -15.16 1.50 -4.73
C ALA A 329 -15.33 -0.01 -4.83
N ILE A 330 -16.57 -0.48 -4.78
CA ILE A 330 -16.99 -1.83 -5.13
C ILE A 330 -18.08 -1.74 -6.20
N ILE A 331 -17.89 -2.43 -7.32
CA ILE A 331 -18.81 -2.48 -8.47
C ILE A 331 -19.17 -3.95 -8.71
N SER A 332 -20.46 -4.29 -8.78
CA SER A 332 -20.93 -5.67 -8.66
C SER A 332 -22.15 -5.99 -9.53
N ARG A 333 -22.13 -7.17 -10.17
CA ARG A 333 -23.32 -7.79 -10.78
C ARG A 333 -24.29 -8.28 -9.71
N VAL A 334 -23.76 -8.79 -8.59
CA VAL A 334 -24.52 -9.31 -7.45
C VAL A 334 -24.94 -8.17 -6.53
N LYS A 335 -26.22 -8.08 -6.20
CA LYS A 335 -26.73 -7.10 -5.24
C LYS A 335 -26.35 -7.50 -3.81
N PRO A 336 -25.66 -6.65 -3.03
CA PRO A 336 -25.38 -6.93 -1.62
C PRO A 336 -26.62 -6.70 -0.74
N LEU A 337 -26.59 -7.27 0.47
CA LEU A 337 -27.59 -7.12 1.52
C LEU A 337 -27.47 -5.77 2.23
N SER A 338 -26.23 -5.35 2.53
CA SER A 338 -25.92 -4.10 3.23
C SER A 338 -24.59 -3.51 2.74
N ILE A 339 -24.39 -2.21 2.98
CA ILE A 339 -23.16 -1.48 2.63
C ILE A 339 -22.78 -0.58 3.81
N LYS A 340 -21.48 -0.51 4.14
CA LYS A 340 -20.91 0.43 5.10
C LYS A 340 -19.68 1.11 4.50
N TYR A 341 -19.56 2.41 4.74
CA TYR A 341 -18.39 3.21 4.37
C TYR A 341 -17.54 3.50 5.62
N GLY A 342 -16.22 3.41 5.47
CA GLY A 342 -15.29 3.62 6.58
C GLY A 342 -15.29 2.52 7.64
N LEU A 343 -14.49 2.72 8.67
CA LEU A 343 -14.35 1.84 9.83
C LEU A 343 -15.37 2.20 10.93
N GLY A 344 -15.91 3.42 10.93
CA GLY A 344 -16.70 3.99 12.03
C GLY A 344 -15.81 4.76 13.02
N VAL A 345 -14.67 5.28 12.56
CA VAL A 345 -13.72 6.05 13.35
C VAL A 345 -13.50 7.37 12.60
N PRO A 346 -13.99 8.53 13.10
CA PRO A 346 -14.01 9.78 12.34
C PRO A 346 -12.65 10.20 11.76
N ASP A 347 -11.57 10.05 12.53
CA ASP A 347 -10.20 10.40 12.09
C ASP A 347 -9.69 9.51 10.93
N HIS A 348 -10.24 8.31 10.75
CA HIS A 348 -9.88 7.37 9.67
C HIS A 348 -10.73 7.54 8.41
N ASP A 349 -11.97 7.98 8.58
CA ASP A 349 -13.01 7.87 7.53
C ASP A 349 -13.04 9.05 6.54
N THR A 350 -12.34 10.15 6.84
CA THR A 350 -12.25 11.33 5.93
C THR A 350 -11.43 11.11 4.65
N GLU A 351 -10.62 10.04 4.59
CA GLU A 351 -9.76 9.73 3.45
C GLU A 351 -10.41 8.79 2.42
N GLY A 352 -11.66 8.35 2.61
CA GLY A 352 -12.37 7.51 1.63
C GLY A 352 -11.63 6.21 1.31
N ARG A 353 -11.24 5.47 2.35
CA ARG A 353 -10.29 4.35 2.27
C ARG A 353 -10.91 2.96 2.32
N VAL A 354 -12.15 2.82 2.78
CA VAL A 354 -12.79 1.51 3.01
C VAL A 354 -14.24 1.54 2.54
N VAL A 355 -14.62 0.54 1.72
CA VAL A 355 -16.02 0.18 1.47
C VAL A 355 -16.20 -1.27 1.90
N THR A 356 -17.22 -1.54 2.72
CA THR A 356 -17.67 -2.88 3.09
C THR A 356 -19.01 -3.14 2.43
N VAL A 357 -19.17 -4.30 1.80
CA VAL A 357 -20.48 -4.82 1.36
C VAL A 357 -20.72 -6.19 1.97
N GLU A 358 -21.97 -6.48 2.28
CA GLU A 358 -22.41 -7.77 2.81
C GLU A 358 -23.09 -8.59 1.73
N PHE A 359 -22.66 -9.84 1.55
CA PHE A 359 -23.36 -10.85 0.77
C PHE A 359 -23.99 -11.90 1.71
N ASP A 360 -24.75 -12.85 1.15
CA ASP A 360 -25.39 -13.92 1.93
C ASP A 360 -24.37 -14.71 2.76
N ASP A 361 -23.27 -15.12 2.13
CA ASP A 361 -22.28 -16.06 2.69
C ASP A 361 -21.07 -15.37 3.39
N PHE A 362 -20.80 -14.08 3.14
CA PHE A 362 -19.58 -13.38 3.63
C PHE A 362 -19.67 -11.84 3.54
N TYR A 363 -18.77 -11.12 4.22
CA TYR A 363 -18.49 -9.69 4.00
C TYR A 363 -17.30 -9.49 3.06
N LEU A 364 -17.40 -8.54 2.12
CA LEU A 364 -16.31 -8.08 1.28
C LEU A 364 -15.90 -6.65 1.64
N LEU A 365 -14.63 -6.44 1.98
CA LEU A 365 -14.03 -5.15 2.22
C LEU A 365 -13.02 -4.85 1.11
N THR A 366 -13.16 -3.71 0.44
CA THR A 366 -12.07 -3.09 -0.31
C THR A 366 -11.39 -2.06 0.58
N ALA A 367 -10.06 -2.12 0.69
CA ALA A 367 -9.28 -1.17 1.46
C ALA A 367 -8.13 -0.58 0.64
N TYR A 368 -7.94 0.73 0.76
CA TYR A 368 -6.69 1.41 0.41
C TYR A 368 -6.02 1.85 1.70
N VAL A 369 -5.03 1.11 2.16
CA VAL A 369 -4.37 1.35 3.45
C VAL A 369 -3.40 2.53 3.35
N PRO A 370 -3.28 3.40 4.37
CA PRO A 370 -2.35 4.52 4.38
C PRO A 370 -0.90 4.06 4.15
N ASN A 371 -0.27 4.58 3.10
CA ASN A 371 1.18 4.51 2.93
C ASN A 371 1.87 5.37 4.03
N SER A 372 2.94 4.86 4.64
CA SER A 372 3.69 5.55 5.69
C SER A 372 4.38 6.86 5.22
N GLY A 373 4.49 7.06 3.90
CA GLY A 373 4.94 8.29 3.26
C GLY A 373 6.45 8.50 3.26
N ASP A 374 6.91 9.45 2.44
CA ASP A 374 8.31 9.88 2.44
C ASP A 374 8.75 10.34 3.83
N GLY A 375 9.93 9.87 4.26
CA GLY A 375 10.44 10.10 5.61
C GLY A 375 9.69 9.33 6.71
N LEU A 376 8.84 8.35 6.36
CA LEU A 376 8.04 7.53 7.28
C LEU A 376 7.09 8.36 8.17
N ARG A 377 6.71 9.55 7.71
CA ARG A 377 5.93 10.57 8.44
C ARG A 377 4.55 10.12 8.95
N ARG A 378 3.96 9.06 8.40
CA ARG A 378 2.69 8.44 8.84
C ARG A 378 2.90 7.07 9.51
N LEU A 379 4.13 6.58 9.66
CA LEU A 379 4.41 5.22 10.13
C LEU A 379 3.77 4.93 11.50
N THR A 380 3.91 5.84 12.48
CA THR A 380 3.28 5.69 13.80
C THR A 380 1.78 5.52 13.67
N TYR A 381 1.08 6.48 13.04
CA TYR A 381 -0.36 6.41 12.78
C TYR A 381 -0.77 5.11 12.06
N ARG A 382 0.01 4.66 11.07
CA ARG A 382 -0.21 3.42 10.33
C ARG A 382 -0.24 2.20 11.26
N VAL A 383 0.78 2.02 12.10
CA VAL A 383 0.95 0.80 12.90
C VAL A 383 0.27 0.84 14.27
N THR A 384 0.10 2.02 14.87
CA THR A 384 -0.51 2.16 16.23
C THR A 384 -2.00 2.47 16.21
N GLU A 385 -2.54 2.98 15.09
CA GLU A 385 -3.94 3.40 15.00
C GLU A 385 -4.67 2.69 13.84
N TRP A 386 -4.19 2.84 12.60
CA TRP A 386 -4.91 2.36 11.42
C TRP A 386 -5.00 0.82 11.34
N ASP A 387 -3.86 0.12 11.34
CA ASP A 387 -3.85 -1.35 11.20
C ASP A 387 -4.60 -2.06 12.34
N PRO A 388 -4.45 -1.65 13.63
CA PRO A 388 -5.30 -2.13 14.71
C PRO A 388 -6.79 -1.89 14.48
N SER A 389 -7.20 -0.69 14.05
CA SER A 389 -8.61 -0.39 13.75
C SER A 389 -9.17 -1.27 12.65
N LEU A 390 -8.46 -1.44 11.53
CA LEU A 390 -8.89 -2.29 10.41
C LEU A 390 -8.99 -3.77 10.84
N GLY A 391 -7.95 -4.29 11.51
CA GLY A 391 -7.94 -5.67 11.99
C GLY A 391 -9.06 -5.96 13.00
N ASN A 392 -9.33 -5.03 13.91
CA ASN A 392 -10.40 -5.18 14.90
C ASN A 392 -11.79 -5.07 14.26
N TYR A 393 -11.99 -4.16 13.29
CA TYR A 393 -13.24 -4.05 12.54
C TYR A 393 -13.58 -5.34 11.79
N MET A 394 -12.59 -5.98 11.14
CA MET A 394 -12.80 -7.28 10.51
C MET A 394 -13.16 -8.38 11.51
N LYS A 395 -12.52 -8.43 12.68
CA LYS A 395 -12.88 -9.41 13.73
C LYS A 395 -14.25 -9.16 14.36
N GLU A 396 -14.78 -7.94 14.28
CA GLU A 396 -16.17 -7.66 14.68
C GLU A 396 -17.16 -8.24 13.65
N LEU A 397 -16.91 -8.02 12.36
CA LEU A 397 -17.71 -8.59 11.26
C LEU A 397 -17.68 -10.13 11.25
N GLU A 398 -16.51 -10.71 11.54
CA GLU A 398 -16.32 -12.17 11.55
C GLU A 398 -17.18 -12.91 12.58
N LYS A 399 -17.74 -12.20 13.58
CA LYS A 399 -18.69 -12.77 14.54
C LYS A 399 -20.01 -13.20 13.90
N SER A 400 -20.42 -12.60 12.78
CA SER A 400 -21.66 -12.93 12.07
C SER A 400 -21.42 -13.69 10.76
N LYS A 401 -20.43 -13.28 9.96
CA LYS A 401 -20.09 -13.95 8.68
C LYS A 401 -18.58 -13.88 8.40
N PRO A 402 -18.01 -14.88 7.69
CA PRO A 402 -16.64 -14.81 7.18
C PRO A 402 -16.34 -13.51 6.43
N VAL A 403 -15.08 -13.08 6.47
CA VAL A 403 -14.62 -11.80 5.92
C VAL A 403 -13.60 -12.03 4.81
N ILE A 404 -13.71 -11.24 3.74
CA ILE A 404 -12.73 -11.11 2.68
C ILE A 404 -12.27 -9.65 2.63
N LEU A 405 -11.01 -9.40 2.95
CA LEU A 405 -10.34 -8.12 2.74
C LEU A 405 -9.56 -8.17 1.42
N THR A 406 -9.72 -7.15 0.59
CA THR A 406 -8.94 -6.98 -0.62
C THR A 406 -8.47 -5.54 -0.86
N GLY A 407 -7.39 -5.40 -1.62
CA GLY A 407 -6.86 -4.13 -2.09
C GLY A 407 -5.41 -3.92 -1.71
N ASP A 408 -4.94 -2.69 -1.93
CA ASP A 408 -3.58 -2.25 -1.62
C ASP A 408 -3.43 -2.01 -0.10
N LEU A 409 -2.73 -2.95 0.56
CA LEU A 409 -2.43 -2.92 1.98
C LEU A 409 -1.12 -2.17 2.29
N ASN A 410 -0.46 -1.60 1.28
CA ASN A 410 0.77 -0.79 1.42
C ASN A 410 1.81 -1.44 2.36
N CYS A 411 2.04 -2.75 2.18
CA CYS A 411 3.06 -3.53 2.89
C CYS A 411 3.41 -4.78 2.07
N ALA A 412 4.70 -5.02 1.81
CA ALA A 412 5.21 -6.30 1.34
C ALA A 412 5.59 -7.15 2.57
N HIS A 413 4.79 -8.15 2.90
CA HIS A 413 4.87 -8.82 4.20
C HIS A 413 6.22 -9.54 4.42
N GLN A 414 6.69 -10.31 3.45
CA GLN A 414 7.91 -11.12 3.58
C GLN A 414 8.98 -10.74 2.57
N GLU A 415 10.24 -11.16 2.78
CA GLU A 415 11.33 -10.81 1.84
C GLU A 415 11.05 -11.28 0.40
N ILE A 416 10.30 -12.38 0.23
CA ILE A 416 9.83 -12.91 -1.07
C ILE A 416 8.89 -11.95 -1.82
N ASP A 417 8.24 -11.02 -1.11
CA ASP A 417 7.24 -10.09 -1.64
C ASP A 417 7.86 -8.81 -2.24
N ILE A 418 9.19 -8.66 -2.26
CA ILE A 418 9.86 -7.45 -2.75
C ILE A 418 11.17 -7.78 -3.47
N HIS A 419 11.46 -7.15 -4.62
CA HIS A 419 12.69 -7.44 -5.39
C HIS A 419 14.02 -7.19 -4.64
N ASP A 420 14.08 -6.20 -3.73
CA ASP A 420 15.28 -5.84 -2.97
C ASP A 420 14.95 -5.58 -1.49
N PRO A 421 14.78 -6.64 -0.67
CA PRO A 421 14.41 -6.49 0.74
C PRO A 421 15.49 -5.73 1.52
N ALA A 422 16.77 -6.04 1.29
CA ALA A 422 17.89 -5.42 1.99
C ALA A 422 18.01 -3.91 1.73
N GLY A 423 17.75 -3.47 0.50
CA GLY A 423 17.76 -2.05 0.13
C GLY A 423 16.56 -1.25 0.63
N ASN A 424 15.46 -1.92 1.02
CA ASN A 424 14.17 -1.27 1.30
C ASN A 424 13.68 -1.36 2.75
N ARG A 425 14.47 -1.91 3.70
CA ARG A 425 14.08 -2.03 5.12
C ARG A 425 13.74 -0.71 5.85
N ARG A 426 13.93 0.45 5.20
CA ARG A 426 13.56 1.79 5.68
C ARG A 426 12.72 2.60 4.66
N SER A 427 12.14 1.90 3.70
CA SER A 427 11.16 2.43 2.74
C SER A 427 9.75 2.13 3.23
N ALA A 428 8.81 3.05 3.03
CA ALA A 428 7.39 2.79 3.29
C ALA A 428 6.91 1.62 2.40
N GLY A 429 6.14 0.71 3.00
CA GLY A 429 5.74 -0.58 2.45
C GLY A 429 6.70 -1.74 2.76
N PHE A 430 7.82 -1.52 3.45
CA PHE A 430 8.75 -2.60 3.85
C PHE A 430 9.57 -2.28 5.12
N THR A 431 9.09 -1.42 6.01
CA THR A 431 9.74 -1.29 7.33
C THR A 431 9.47 -2.53 8.20
N ASN A 432 10.25 -2.72 9.26
CA ASN A 432 9.99 -3.83 10.19
C ASN A 432 8.62 -3.64 10.86
N GLU A 433 8.30 -2.41 11.28
CA GLU A 433 7.07 -2.05 11.98
C GLU A 433 5.83 -2.28 11.12
N GLU A 434 5.86 -1.97 9.81
CA GLU A 434 4.75 -2.26 8.89
C GLU A 434 4.51 -3.77 8.73
N ARG A 435 5.58 -4.57 8.73
CA ARG A 435 5.52 -6.03 8.55
C ARG A 435 5.08 -6.74 9.83
N GLU A 436 5.60 -6.30 10.98
CA GLU A 436 5.18 -6.75 12.32
C GLU A 436 3.73 -6.35 12.61
N SER A 437 3.31 -5.15 12.18
CA SER A 437 1.90 -4.72 12.23
C SER A 437 1.01 -5.58 11.35
N PHE A 438 1.43 -5.89 10.12
CA PHE A 438 0.68 -6.77 9.20
C PHE A 438 0.47 -8.17 9.79
N GLU A 439 1.54 -8.77 10.31
CA GLU A 439 1.48 -10.07 11.01
C GLU A 439 0.53 -10.00 12.21
N THR A 440 0.74 -9.04 13.11
CA THR A 440 -0.04 -8.89 14.36
C THR A 440 -1.52 -8.58 14.12
N ASN A 441 -1.83 -7.70 13.15
CA ASN A 441 -3.18 -7.17 12.96
C ASN A 441 -4.02 -7.95 11.96
N PHE A 442 -3.41 -8.81 11.13
CA PHE A 442 -4.13 -9.61 10.14
C PHE A 442 -3.87 -11.11 10.32
N LEU A 443 -2.64 -11.59 10.08
CA LEU A 443 -2.38 -13.03 10.00
C LEU A 443 -2.51 -13.73 11.36
N SER A 444 -1.86 -13.19 12.39
CA SER A 444 -1.99 -13.64 13.78
C SER A 444 -3.41 -13.48 14.37
N LYS A 445 -4.33 -12.76 13.69
CA LYS A 445 -5.77 -12.71 14.03
C LYS A 445 -6.59 -13.81 13.33
N GLY A 446 -5.98 -14.68 12.53
CA GLY A 446 -6.64 -15.79 11.83
C GLY A 446 -7.10 -15.48 10.40
N PHE A 447 -6.57 -14.41 9.79
CA PHE A 447 -6.79 -14.13 8.36
C PHE A 447 -5.68 -14.75 7.51
N VAL A 448 -6.05 -15.31 6.37
CA VAL A 448 -5.19 -16.10 5.48
C VAL A 448 -4.84 -15.30 4.24
N ASP A 449 -3.53 -15.09 3.99
CA ASP A 449 -3.03 -14.64 2.69
C ASP A 449 -3.23 -15.75 1.65
N THR A 450 -4.30 -15.61 0.86
CA THR A 450 -4.73 -16.63 -0.10
C THR A 450 -3.69 -16.92 -1.18
N PHE A 451 -3.01 -15.88 -1.68
CA PHE A 451 -1.95 -16.02 -2.67
C PHE A 451 -0.78 -16.80 -2.06
N ARG A 452 -0.35 -16.44 -0.85
CA ARG A 452 0.78 -17.13 -0.18
C ARG A 452 0.43 -18.56 0.24
N LYS A 453 -0.83 -18.86 0.59
CA LYS A 453 -1.31 -20.23 0.86
C LYS A 453 -1.25 -21.13 -0.38
N GLN A 454 -1.66 -20.63 -1.55
CA GLN A 454 -1.60 -21.40 -2.81
C GLN A 454 -0.20 -21.41 -3.47
N HIS A 455 0.60 -20.38 -3.23
CA HIS A 455 1.88 -20.15 -3.93
C HIS A 455 3.05 -19.85 -2.96
N PRO A 456 3.35 -20.72 -1.98
CA PRO A 456 4.26 -20.43 -0.87
C PRO A 456 5.65 -19.98 -1.32
N ASN A 457 6.24 -20.69 -2.29
CA ASN A 457 7.60 -20.44 -2.79
C ASN A 457 7.66 -19.55 -4.05
N VAL A 458 6.57 -18.88 -4.42
CA VAL A 458 6.53 -18.09 -5.65
C VAL A 458 6.87 -16.62 -5.38
N VAL A 459 7.82 -16.11 -6.15
CA VAL A 459 8.16 -14.68 -6.24
C VAL A 459 7.20 -14.03 -7.23
N ALA A 460 6.30 -13.22 -6.71
CA ALA A 460 5.28 -12.50 -7.46
C ALA A 460 5.14 -11.08 -6.91
N TYR A 461 4.85 -10.13 -7.79
CA TYR A 461 4.68 -8.72 -7.45
C TYR A 461 3.36 -8.22 -8.02
N SER A 462 2.77 -7.23 -7.35
CA SER A 462 1.54 -6.55 -7.78
C SER A 462 1.81 -5.09 -8.16
N TYR A 463 2.86 -4.47 -7.61
CA TYR A 463 3.25 -3.07 -7.83
C TYR A 463 4.66 -2.96 -8.44
N TRP A 464 4.81 -2.03 -9.40
CA TRP A 464 6.12 -1.61 -9.93
C TRP A 464 6.13 -0.10 -10.17
N GLY A 465 6.87 0.64 -9.35
CA GLY A 465 7.02 2.08 -9.53
C GLY A 465 7.54 2.46 -10.93
N TYR A 466 6.95 3.51 -11.52
CA TYR A 466 7.31 4.02 -12.85
C TYR A 466 8.79 4.43 -12.96
N ARG A 467 9.42 4.85 -11.85
CA ARG A 467 10.84 5.22 -11.81
C ARG A 467 11.71 4.03 -12.21
N HIS A 468 12.59 4.22 -13.19
CA HIS A 468 13.51 3.20 -13.72
C HIS A 468 12.85 2.01 -14.43
N ASN A 469 11.59 2.14 -14.90
CA ASN A 469 10.85 1.09 -15.61
C ASN A 469 10.77 -0.23 -14.82
N GLY A 470 10.32 -0.16 -13.56
CA GLY A 470 10.24 -1.32 -12.66
C GLY A 470 9.59 -2.55 -13.30
N ARG A 471 8.43 -2.39 -13.95
CA ARG A 471 7.68 -3.49 -14.59
C ARG A 471 8.46 -4.18 -15.70
N LYS A 472 9.16 -3.43 -16.57
CA LYS A 472 9.99 -4.01 -17.65
C LYS A 472 11.16 -4.84 -17.14
N THR A 473 11.64 -4.57 -15.93
CA THR A 473 12.75 -5.31 -15.31
C THR A 473 12.29 -6.22 -14.16
N ASN A 474 10.98 -6.40 -14.01
CA ASN A 474 10.29 -7.09 -12.92
C ASN A 474 10.75 -6.68 -11.49
N LYS A 475 11.20 -5.44 -11.31
CA LYS A 475 11.63 -4.91 -10.00
C LYS A 475 10.42 -4.40 -9.22
N GLY A 476 9.65 -5.34 -8.68
CA GLY A 476 8.36 -5.08 -8.06
C GLY A 476 8.28 -5.37 -6.56
N TRP A 477 7.07 -5.16 -6.05
CA TRP A 477 6.61 -5.39 -4.68
C TRP A 477 5.23 -6.04 -4.75
N ARG A 478 4.85 -6.90 -3.81
CA ARG A 478 3.46 -7.34 -3.61
C ARG A 478 2.85 -6.53 -2.48
N LEU A 479 2.01 -5.56 -2.84
CA LEU A 479 1.33 -4.64 -1.91
C LEU A 479 -0.18 -4.89 -1.85
N ASP A 480 -0.72 -5.57 -2.87
CA ASP A 480 -2.13 -5.89 -3.03
C ASP A 480 -2.39 -7.33 -2.56
N TYR A 481 -3.50 -7.55 -1.87
CA TYR A 481 -3.81 -8.84 -1.23
C TYR A 481 -5.28 -9.24 -1.39
N PHE A 482 -5.53 -10.54 -1.22
CA PHE A 482 -6.80 -11.08 -0.74
C PHE A 482 -6.51 -11.83 0.57
N LEU A 483 -6.94 -11.24 1.70
CA LEU A 483 -6.90 -11.87 3.02
C LEU A 483 -8.31 -12.37 3.36
N VAL A 484 -8.45 -13.63 3.76
CA VAL A 484 -9.77 -14.23 4.05
C VAL A 484 -9.82 -14.86 5.44
N SER A 485 -10.99 -14.92 6.07
CA SER A 485 -11.20 -15.75 7.26
C SER A 485 -10.79 -17.20 6.99
N GLU A 486 -10.06 -17.84 7.92
CA GLU A 486 -9.64 -19.25 7.77
C GLU A 486 -10.82 -20.19 7.45
N SER A 487 -12.00 -19.91 8.01
CA SER A 487 -13.24 -20.68 7.78
C SER A 487 -13.70 -20.78 6.32
N ILE A 488 -13.20 -19.90 5.44
CA ILE A 488 -13.45 -19.93 3.99
C ILE A 488 -12.17 -20.09 3.16
N ALA A 489 -11.01 -20.27 3.78
CA ALA A 489 -9.74 -20.37 3.05
C ALA A 489 -9.69 -21.61 2.13
N GLU A 490 -10.29 -22.74 2.53
CA GLU A 490 -10.41 -23.94 1.69
C GLU A 490 -11.46 -23.80 0.56
N LYS A 491 -12.33 -22.79 0.62
CA LYS A 491 -13.26 -22.46 -0.47
C LYS A 491 -12.60 -21.68 -1.60
N VAL A 492 -11.39 -21.14 -1.39
CA VAL A 492 -10.64 -20.40 -2.41
C VAL A 492 -10.09 -21.38 -3.45
N HIS A 493 -10.63 -21.29 -4.67
CA HIS A 493 -10.19 -22.09 -5.81
C HIS A 493 -8.92 -21.55 -6.46
N ASP A 494 -8.85 -20.23 -6.67
CA ASP A 494 -7.75 -19.56 -7.39
C ASP A 494 -7.52 -18.18 -6.77
N SER A 495 -6.26 -17.82 -6.49
CA SER A 495 -5.83 -16.49 -6.01
C SER A 495 -4.59 -16.06 -6.79
N TYR A 496 -4.77 -15.11 -7.70
CA TYR A 496 -3.83 -14.86 -8.80
C TYR A 496 -3.61 -13.36 -9.09
N ILE A 497 -2.54 -13.06 -9.81
CA ILE A 497 -2.16 -11.70 -10.23
C ILE A 497 -2.18 -11.62 -11.77
N LEU A 498 -2.54 -10.48 -12.34
CA LEU A 498 -2.55 -10.20 -13.78
C LEU A 498 -1.43 -9.20 -14.19
N PRO A 499 -0.15 -9.62 -14.16
CA PRO A 499 1.00 -8.74 -14.39
C PRO A 499 1.11 -8.19 -15.82
N ASP A 500 0.32 -8.74 -16.75
CA ASP A 500 0.18 -8.28 -18.13
C ASP A 500 -0.69 -7.01 -18.25
N ILE A 501 -1.61 -6.77 -17.32
CA ILE A 501 -2.43 -5.56 -17.28
C ILE A 501 -1.61 -4.39 -16.71
N SER A 502 -1.06 -3.58 -17.62
CA SER A 502 -0.08 -2.52 -17.30
C SER A 502 -0.63 -1.09 -17.39
N ALA A 503 -1.94 -0.89 -17.25
CA ALA A 503 -2.57 0.44 -17.32
C ALA A 503 -2.47 1.24 -16.00
N SER A 504 -1.98 0.61 -14.92
CA SER A 504 -1.59 1.19 -13.63
C SER A 504 -0.18 0.69 -13.27
N ASP A 505 0.50 1.33 -12.32
CA ASP A 505 1.72 0.80 -11.69
C ASP A 505 1.41 -0.43 -10.82
N HIS A 506 0.17 -0.60 -10.38
CA HIS A 506 -0.36 -1.86 -9.85
C HIS A 506 -0.97 -2.74 -10.94
N SER A 507 -1.00 -4.06 -10.71
CA SER A 507 -1.74 -5.05 -11.50
C SER A 507 -2.99 -5.50 -10.76
N PRO A 508 -4.07 -5.89 -11.47
CA PRO A 508 -5.22 -6.50 -10.84
C PRO A 508 -4.85 -7.84 -10.19
N LEU A 509 -5.50 -8.13 -9.06
CA LEU A 509 -5.56 -9.45 -8.45
C LEU A 509 -6.95 -10.05 -8.70
N GLY A 510 -7.02 -11.37 -8.82
CA GLY A 510 -8.27 -12.11 -8.90
C GLY A 510 -8.37 -13.18 -7.81
N LEU A 511 -9.58 -13.34 -7.26
CA LEU A 511 -9.96 -14.41 -6.35
C LEU A 511 -11.16 -15.15 -6.95
N VAL A 512 -11.11 -16.48 -6.98
CA VAL A 512 -12.25 -17.35 -7.31
C VAL A 512 -12.62 -18.13 -6.05
N LEU A 513 -13.84 -17.90 -5.54
CA LEU A 513 -14.37 -18.51 -4.33
C LEU A 513 -15.51 -19.46 -4.69
N LYS A 514 -15.46 -20.71 -4.23
CA LYS A 514 -16.60 -21.64 -4.26
C LYS A 514 -17.58 -21.23 -3.16
N LEU A 515 -18.87 -21.09 -3.48
CA LEU A 515 -19.88 -20.62 -2.51
C LEU A 515 -20.67 -21.76 -1.88
#